data_AF-A0A935I2B5-F1
#
_entry.id   AF-A0A935I2B5-F1
#
_cell.length_a   1.000
_cell.length_b   1.000
_cell.length_c   1.000
_cell.angle_alpha   90.00
_cell.angle_beta   90.00
_cell.angle_gamma   90.00
#
_symmetry.space_group_name_H-M   'P 1'
#
loop_
_entity.id
_entity.type
_entity.pdbx_description
1 polymer ?
#
loop_
_entity_poly.entity_id
_entity_poly.type
_entity_poly.pdbx_seq_one_letter_code
_entity_poly.pdbx_strand_id
1 'polypeptide(L)'
;MTQAHLWIGRGHMLKEPTNEEIALTTNLAISYGAKGIMYFSYGSSNPTYDTLYQGSYHEVARGLANPDNSPRRLNVYGQNKWEGVKKINSTLNKWGTYLMSFDNENRKSYILRSEYSNLYSQTYFSEVITYKPFGGTPTCPEENPNSSVTGAYFECKDKRYLQVATFQNIEPNTKFFMIVNRRCSPFIDKTSNDNKGGRIFVKIKLHSGSSSFAGFNNWNIYNVENDSLIKTFDKNTLADINLGWFLPGEGKLYKLAPVMQEGGTLVADEEVSGDFDCKGEVNNNGKNITLKPATTIYFSNINARIKMNGGEFKSGYSTGDNSAPVNLKGKDGNFWKGLLLQNCSRVEILRTYFENVSPYRLDSTYALDMINCEFVNVSGSSFKSDNANNTGGIRGSYSVNNDRDFNTYISNNQFLLDAGNIPAVSIISTGGLVFPIIMEYNNFDCQSTNSLNAIFVNNISGGAIKNNNITGYKNGVIMLSSSLDFYGNIIDGSYDNSIGIQAFSESNVGLGNNGNYYLAGLNEISSEGANAKCILLRSHF
;
A
#
# COMPACT_ATOMS: atom_id res chain seq x y z
N MET A 1 -2.55 -33.00 -18.89
CA MET A 1 -3.88 -33.61 -19.11
C MET A 1 -4.26 -34.34 -17.84
N THR A 2 -5.38 -33.98 -17.20
CA THR A 2 -5.84 -34.63 -15.97
C THR A 2 -7.02 -35.53 -16.31
N GLN A 3 -6.88 -36.84 -16.12
CA GLN A 3 -7.95 -37.81 -16.34
C GLN A 3 -8.54 -38.23 -14.99
N ALA A 4 -9.86 -38.12 -14.81
CA ALA A 4 -10.53 -38.32 -13.52
C ALA A 4 -11.32 -39.63 -13.47
N HIS A 5 -10.67 -40.79 -13.46
CA HIS A 5 -11.37 -42.06 -13.69
C HIS A 5 -10.93 -43.28 -12.88
N LEU A 6 -11.92 -44.14 -12.61
CA LEU A 6 -11.70 -45.56 -12.28
C LEU A 6 -11.65 -46.32 -13.60
N TRP A 7 -10.69 -47.23 -13.75
CA TRP A 7 -10.67 -48.21 -14.84
C TRP A 7 -10.37 -49.60 -14.30
N ILE A 8 -11.21 -50.56 -14.63
CA ILE A 8 -11.01 -51.97 -14.30
C ILE A 8 -10.94 -52.74 -15.62
N GLY A 9 -9.81 -53.39 -15.86
CA GLY A 9 -9.53 -54.19 -17.05
C GLY A 9 -8.68 -55.41 -16.71
N ARG A 10 -8.38 -56.26 -17.70
CA ARG A 10 -7.64 -57.50 -17.47
C ARG A 10 -6.26 -57.22 -16.87
N GLY A 11 -6.03 -57.68 -15.64
CA GLY A 11 -4.77 -57.50 -14.91
C GLY A 11 -4.53 -56.10 -14.32
N HIS A 12 -5.48 -55.17 -14.47
CA HIS A 12 -5.30 -53.77 -14.07
C HIS A 12 -6.55 -53.21 -13.38
N MET A 13 -6.37 -52.68 -12.17
CA MET A 13 -7.39 -51.97 -11.42
C MET A 13 -6.85 -50.60 -11.01
N LEU A 14 -7.33 -49.55 -11.66
CA LEU A 14 -7.03 -48.17 -11.29
C LEU A 14 -8.15 -47.66 -10.42
N LYS A 15 -7.83 -47.27 -9.17
CA LYS A 15 -8.80 -46.69 -8.25
C LYS A 15 -9.36 -45.38 -8.79
N GLU A 16 -10.59 -45.05 -8.38
CA GLU A 16 -11.16 -43.77 -8.72
C GLU A 16 -10.39 -42.66 -7.97
N PRO A 17 -10.06 -41.52 -8.62
CA PRO A 17 -9.54 -40.36 -7.93
C PRO A 17 -10.56 -39.77 -6.96
N THR A 18 -10.13 -39.51 -5.73
CA THR A 18 -10.82 -38.66 -4.75
C THR A 18 -10.91 -37.21 -5.24
N ASN A 19 -11.78 -36.41 -4.62
CA ASN A 19 -11.84 -34.98 -4.91
C ASN A 19 -10.51 -34.27 -4.60
N GLU A 20 -9.81 -34.71 -3.55
CA GLU A 20 -8.52 -34.22 -3.11
C GLU A 20 -7.40 -34.57 -4.11
N GLU A 21 -7.43 -35.72 -4.76
CA GLU A 21 -6.47 -36.09 -5.82
C GLU A 21 -6.65 -35.27 -7.09
N ILE A 22 -7.90 -34.98 -7.46
CA ILE A 22 -8.22 -34.09 -8.59
C ILE A 22 -7.73 -32.67 -8.28
N ALA A 23 -8.04 -32.15 -7.08
CA ALA A 23 -7.56 -30.85 -6.62
C ALA A 23 -6.03 -30.78 -6.59
N LEU A 24 -5.36 -31.81 -6.05
CA LEU A 24 -3.90 -31.87 -6.02
C LEU A 24 -3.31 -31.78 -7.43
N THR A 25 -3.81 -32.61 -8.36
CA THR A 25 -3.26 -32.66 -9.72
C THR A 25 -3.41 -31.32 -10.42
N THR A 26 -4.57 -30.67 -10.26
CA THR A 26 -4.81 -29.32 -10.76
C THR A 26 -3.84 -28.30 -10.16
N ASN A 27 -3.70 -28.27 -8.83
CA ASN A 27 -2.84 -27.32 -8.14
C ASN A 27 -1.35 -27.54 -8.44
N LEU A 28 -0.92 -28.81 -8.62
CA LEU A 28 0.41 -29.13 -9.09
C LEU A 28 0.65 -28.60 -10.50
N ALA A 29 -0.29 -28.82 -11.43
CA ALA A 29 -0.15 -28.31 -12.79
C ALA A 29 0.04 -26.78 -12.81
N ILE A 30 -0.74 -26.04 -12.02
CA ILE A 30 -0.62 -24.57 -11.87
C ILE A 30 0.74 -24.19 -11.27
N SER A 31 1.21 -24.92 -10.24
CA SER A 31 2.54 -24.69 -9.65
C SER A 31 3.68 -24.90 -10.66
N TYR A 32 3.43 -25.67 -11.72
CA TYR A 32 4.32 -25.85 -12.88
C TYR A 32 3.90 -25.00 -14.09
N GLY A 33 3.18 -23.90 -13.87
CA GLY A 33 2.90 -22.84 -14.86
C GLY A 33 1.81 -23.14 -15.87
N ALA A 34 0.96 -24.15 -15.61
CA ALA A 34 -0.25 -24.35 -16.39
C ALA A 34 -1.13 -23.09 -16.28
N LYS A 35 -1.50 -22.55 -17.44
CA LYS A 35 -2.39 -21.36 -17.56
C LYS A 35 -3.87 -21.73 -17.61
N GLY A 36 -4.18 -23.00 -17.81
CA GLY A 36 -5.53 -23.52 -17.90
C GLY A 36 -5.57 -25.01 -17.59
N ILE A 37 -6.74 -25.48 -17.19
CA ILE A 37 -6.99 -26.88 -16.87
C ILE A 37 -8.18 -27.34 -17.70
N MET A 38 -7.99 -28.40 -18.45
CA MET A 38 -9.06 -29.07 -19.18
C MET A 38 -9.38 -30.38 -18.47
N TYR A 39 -10.63 -30.50 -18.00
CA TYR A 39 -11.15 -31.76 -17.48
C TYR A 39 -11.85 -32.50 -18.61
N PHE A 40 -11.42 -33.72 -18.88
CA PHE A 40 -12.14 -34.59 -19.80
C PHE A 40 -13.35 -35.18 -19.08
N SER A 41 -14.55 -34.72 -19.46
CA SER A 41 -15.82 -35.28 -18.99
C SER A 41 -16.31 -36.32 -19.98
N TYR A 42 -16.33 -37.58 -19.56
CA TYR A 42 -16.91 -38.67 -20.34
C TYR A 42 -17.92 -39.45 -19.49
N GLY A 43 -18.87 -40.08 -20.17
CA GLY A 43 -19.88 -40.95 -19.58
C GLY A 43 -19.23 -42.23 -19.02
N SER A 44 -19.68 -42.64 -17.84
CA SER A 44 -19.24 -43.92 -17.26
C SER A 44 -19.77 -45.10 -18.09
N SER A 45 -19.01 -46.18 -18.19
CA SER A 45 -19.46 -47.46 -18.76
C SER A 45 -19.60 -48.51 -17.65
N ASN A 46 -20.66 -49.30 -17.74
CA ASN A 46 -20.96 -50.45 -16.87
C ASN A 46 -20.98 -50.13 -15.36
N PRO A 47 -22.10 -49.57 -14.82
CA PRO A 47 -22.15 -49.00 -13.47
C PRO A 47 -22.18 -50.04 -12.34
N THR A 48 -22.58 -51.28 -12.63
CA THR A 48 -22.74 -52.36 -11.65
C THR A 48 -21.40 -53.04 -11.37
N TYR A 49 -20.93 -52.89 -10.13
CA TYR A 49 -19.85 -53.70 -9.56
C TYR A 49 -20.45 -55.09 -9.28
N ASP A 50 -20.53 -55.94 -10.30
CA ASP A 50 -21.12 -57.26 -10.09
C ASP A 50 -20.12 -58.14 -9.34
N THR A 51 -20.36 -58.31 -8.04
CA THR A 51 -19.58 -59.19 -7.17
C THR A 51 -19.98 -60.65 -7.31
N LEU A 52 -21.05 -60.96 -8.06
CA LEU A 52 -21.64 -62.30 -8.16
C LEU A 52 -21.12 -63.11 -9.36
N TYR A 53 -20.31 -62.54 -10.25
CA TYR A 53 -19.75 -63.25 -11.40
C TYR A 53 -18.22 -63.19 -11.43
N GLN A 54 -17.57 -64.09 -10.68
CA GLN A 54 -16.12 -64.34 -10.70
C GLN A 54 -15.57 -64.89 -12.05
N GLY A 55 -16.22 -64.60 -13.18
CA GLY A 55 -15.84 -65.16 -14.49
C GLY A 55 -16.13 -64.30 -15.71
N SER A 56 -16.87 -63.20 -15.60
CA SER A 56 -17.26 -62.36 -16.73
C SER A 56 -16.60 -60.99 -16.63
N TYR A 57 -15.51 -60.84 -17.38
CA TYR A 57 -14.66 -59.66 -17.45
C TYR A 57 -15.44 -58.45 -17.98
N HIS A 58 -15.85 -57.55 -17.07
CA HIS A 58 -16.48 -56.29 -17.44
C HIS A 58 -15.49 -55.14 -17.31
N GLU A 59 -15.19 -54.48 -18.43
CA GLU A 59 -14.48 -53.20 -18.43
C GLU A 59 -15.38 -52.14 -17.79
N VAL A 60 -15.05 -51.75 -16.55
CA VAL A 60 -15.76 -50.68 -15.83
C VAL A 60 -14.94 -49.41 -15.96
N ALA A 61 -15.53 -48.37 -16.55
CA ALA A 61 -14.94 -47.03 -16.59
C ALA A 61 -15.87 -46.05 -15.88
N ARG A 62 -15.39 -45.34 -14.85
CA ARG A 62 -16.19 -44.30 -14.18
C ARG A 62 -15.63 -42.91 -14.46
N GLY A 63 -16.31 -42.15 -15.31
CA GLY A 63 -16.00 -40.76 -15.65
C GLY A 63 -16.64 -39.74 -14.71
N LEU A 64 -16.79 -38.48 -15.18
CA LEU A 64 -17.47 -37.41 -14.43
C LEU A 64 -19.01 -37.45 -14.56
N ALA A 65 -19.50 -38.14 -15.59
CA ALA A 65 -20.93 -38.36 -15.81
C ALA A 65 -21.30 -39.85 -15.67
N ASN A 66 -22.55 -40.13 -15.34
CA ASN A 66 -23.15 -41.46 -15.38
C ASN A 66 -23.28 -41.96 -16.84
N PRO A 67 -23.64 -43.24 -17.07
CA PRO A 67 -23.85 -43.77 -18.43
C PRO A 67 -24.93 -43.03 -19.23
N ASP A 68 -25.91 -42.43 -18.56
CA ASP A 68 -26.97 -41.58 -19.14
C ASP A 68 -26.54 -40.11 -19.33
N ASN A 69 -25.24 -39.81 -19.16
CA ASN A 69 -24.65 -38.47 -19.15
C ASN A 69 -25.14 -37.54 -18.02
N SER A 70 -25.92 -38.02 -17.04
CA SER A 70 -26.26 -37.23 -15.87
C SER A 70 -25.04 -37.00 -14.96
N PRO A 71 -24.95 -35.88 -14.23
CA PRO A 71 -23.81 -35.61 -13.34
C PRO A 71 -23.67 -36.67 -12.24
N ARG A 72 -22.47 -37.22 -12.07
CA ARG A 72 -22.24 -38.21 -11.01
C ARG A 72 -22.04 -37.52 -9.65
N ARG A 73 -23.04 -37.64 -8.78
CA ARG A 73 -23.09 -36.99 -7.47
C ARG A 73 -22.34 -37.71 -6.35
N LEU A 74 -21.89 -38.95 -6.54
CA LEU A 74 -21.11 -39.70 -5.55
C LEU A 74 -19.98 -40.48 -6.23
N ASN A 75 -18.76 -40.34 -5.71
CA ASN A 75 -17.64 -41.22 -6.03
C ASN A 75 -17.66 -42.50 -5.17
N VAL A 76 -16.75 -43.44 -5.44
CA VAL A 76 -16.64 -44.69 -4.63
C VAL A 76 -16.34 -44.44 -3.14
N TYR A 77 -15.98 -43.22 -2.76
CA TYR A 77 -15.73 -42.79 -1.37
C TYR A 77 -16.89 -41.96 -0.79
N GLY A 78 -18.05 -41.90 -1.48
CA GLY A 78 -19.21 -41.15 -1.02
C GLY A 78 -19.10 -39.61 -1.15
N GLN A 79 -18.08 -39.10 -1.85
CA GLN A 79 -17.89 -37.66 -2.05
C GLN A 79 -18.62 -37.17 -3.31
N ASN A 80 -19.12 -35.94 -3.27
CA ASN A 80 -19.74 -35.33 -4.44
C ASN A 80 -18.70 -34.86 -5.46
N LYS A 81 -18.54 -35.63 -6.54
CA LYS A 81 -17.50 -35.42 -7.56
C LYS A 81 -17.75 -34.15 -8.38
N TRP A 82 -19.00 -33.93 -8.79
CA TRP A 82 -19.37 -32.78 -9.59
C TRP A 82 -19.17 -31.46 -8.83
N GLU A 83 -19.58 -31.41 -7.56
CA GLU A 83 -19.34 -30.24 -6.71
C GLU A 83 -17.86 -30.04 -6.37
N GLY A 84 -17.09 -31.12 -6.24
CA GLY A 84 -15.62 -31.05 -6.12
C GLY A 84 -14.96 -30.35 -7.31
N VAL A 85 -15.28 -30.77 -8.54
CA VAL A 85 -14.74 -30.15 -9.77
C VAL A 85 -15.23 -28.71 -9.92
N LYS A 86 -16.51 -28.42 -9.65
CA LYS A 86 -17.04 -27.06 -9.65
C LYS A 86 -16.29 -26.13 -8.69
N LYS A 87 -16.00 -26.61 -7.47
CA LYS A 87 -15.25 -25.84 -6.48
C LYS A 87 -13.85 -25.48 -7.02
N ILE A 88 -13.15 -26.44 -7.62
CA ILE A 88 -11.84 -26.19 -8.22
C ILE A 88 -11.95 -25.15 -9.34
N ASN A 89 -12.93 -25.29 -10.24
CA ASN A 89 -13.15 -24.32 -11.32
C ASN A 89 -13.49 -22.92 -10.80
N SER A 90 -14.27 -22.82 -9.73
CA SER A 90 -14.57 -21.53 -9.10
C SER A 90 -13.29 -20.84 -8.59
N THR A 91 -12.39 -21.61 -7.95
CA THR A 91 -11.08 -21.08 -7.53
C THR A 91 -10.21 -20.67 -8.73
N LEU A 92 -10.15 -21.50 -9.78
CA LEU A 92 -9.39 -21.17 -11.00
C LEU A 92 -9.88 -19.89 -11.67
N ASN A 93 -11.20 -19.67 -11.73
CA ASN A 93 -11.76 -18.45 -12.30
C ASN A 93 -11.31 -17.19 -11.53
N LYS A 94 -11.19 -17.28 -10.20
CA LYS A 94 -10.71 -16.17 -9.37
C LYS A 94 -9.21 -15.91 -9.55
N TRP A 95 -8.43 -16.97 -9.80
CA TRP A 95 -6.99 -16.82 -10.05
C TRP A 95 -6.64 -16.49 -11.50
N GLY A 96 -7.58 -16.68 -12.44
CA GLY A 96 -7.33 -16.71 -13.87
C GLY A 96 -6.54 -15.51 -14.40
N THR A 97 -6.90 -14.29 -14.01
CA THR A 97 -6.22 -13.06 -14.44
C THR A 97 -4.75 -13.04 -14.03
N TYR A 98 -4.44 -13.45 -12.79
CA TYR A 98 -3.07 -13.54 -12.29
C TYR A 98 -2.29 -14.68 -12.96
N LEU A 99 -2.90 -15.85 -13.09
CA LEU A 99 -2.26 -16.99 -13.75
C LEU A 99 -1.85 -16.62 -15.17
N MET A 100 -2.69 -15.89 -15.91
CA MET A 100 -2.39 -15.42 -17.27
C MET A 100 -1.30 -14.35 -17.31
N SER A 101 -1.11 -13.57 -16.24
CA SER A 101 -0.11 -12.50 -16.21
C SER A 101 1.30 -12.97 -15.78
N PHE A 102 1.41 -14.14 -15.15
CA PHE A 102 2.71 -14.63 -14.68
C PHE A 102 3.66 -14.99 -15.81
N ASP A 103 4.93 -14.64 -15.62
CA ASP A 103 6.00 -15.13 -16.47
C ASP A 103 6.36 -16.58 -16.09
N ASN A 104 6.39 -17.46 -17.08
CA ASN A 104 6.75 -18.87 -16.90
C ASN A 104 8.26 -19.09 -16.88
N GLU A 105 9.07 -18.20 -17.45
CA GLU A 105 10.55 -18.34 -17.47
C GLU A 105 11.13 -18.14 -16.06
N ASN A 106 10.65 -17.14 -15.34
CA ASN A 106 11.10 -16.82 -13.97
C ASN A 106 10.35 -17.58 -12.87
N ARG A 107 9.47 -18.53 -13.23
CA ARG A 107 8.74 -19.36 -12.28
C ARG A 107 9.64 -20.42 -11.68
N LYS A 108 9.57 -20.59 -10.36
CA LYS A 108 10.24 -21.69 -9.64
C LYS A 108 9.23 -22.52 -8.86
N SER A 109 9.45 -23.83 -8.78
CA SER A 109 8.53 -24.76 -8.11
C SER A 109 9.32 -25.88 -7.44
N TYR A 110 9.04 -26.14 -6.17
CA TYR A 110 9.84 -26.99 -5.29
C TYR A 110 8.97 -27.97 -4.51
N ILE A 111 9.44 -29.22 -4.46
CA ILE A 111 8.93 -30.29 -3.61
C ILE A 111 9.60 -30.15 -2.23
N LEU A 112 8.91 -29.54 -1.27
CA LEU A 112 9.54 -29.05 -0.04
C LEU A 112 10.31 -30.13 0.73
N ARG A 113 9.78 -31.36 0.82
CA ARG A 113 10.45 -32.46 1.55
C ARG A 113 11.87 -32.81 1.06
N SER A 114 12.19 -32.51 -0.19
CA SER A 114 13.45 -32.90 -0.83
C SER A 114 14.23 -31.71 -1.40
N GLU A 115 13.58 -30.58 -1.62
CA GLU A 115 14.14 -29.41 -2.30
C GLU A 115 14.13 -28.15 -1.43
N TYR A 116 13.94 -28.28 -0.12
CA TYR A 116 13.89 -27.12 0.80
C TYR A 116 15.14 -26.24 0.70
N SER A 117 16.34 -26.82 0.57
CA SER A 117 17.58 -26.05 0.45
C SER A 117 17.59 -25.17 -0.80
N ASN A 118 17.08 -25.70 -1.93
CA ASN A 118 16.97 -24.94 -3.18
C ASN A 118 15.90 -23.85 -3.10
N LEU A 119 14.77 -24.10 -2.43
CA LEU A 119 13.76 -23.08 -2.18
C LEU A 119 14.39 -21.91 -1.40
N TYR A 120 15.09 -22.20 -0.30
CA TYR A 120 15.63 -21.17 0.59
C TYR A 120 16.80 -20.41 -0.03
N SER A 121 17.65 -21.07 -0.82
CA SER A 121 18.78 -20.38 -1.45
C SER A 121 18.40 -19.56 -2.70
N GLN A 122 17.24 -19.81 -3.31
CA GLN A 122 16.87 -19.22 -4.60
C GLN A 122 15.63 -18.32 -4.57
N THR A 123 14.99 -18.17 -3.41
CA THR A 123 13.77 -17.38 -3.24
C THR A 123 13.83 -16.55 -1.96
N TYR A 124 12.77 -15.79 -1.68
CA TYR A 124 12.65 -14.97 -0.47
C TYR A 124 12.19 -15.75 0.78
N PHE A 125 11.98 -17.07 0.68
CA PHE A 125 11.60 -17.90 1.84
C PHE A 125 12.83 -18.29 2.64
N SER A 126 12.83 -18.02 3.94
CA SER A 126 13.85 -18.54 4.87
C SER A 126 13.42 -19.83 5.54
N GLU A 127 12.11 -20.02 5.73
CA GLU A 127 11.57 -21.27 6.27
C GLU A 127 10.12 -21.48 5.85
N VAL A 128 9.72 -22.74 5.70
CA VAL A 128 8.31 -23.15 5.56
C VAL A 128 8.07 -24.28 6.54
N ILE A 129 7.24 -24.02 7.55
CA ILE A 129 7.00 -24.90 8.69
C ILE A 129 5.58 -25.46 8.57
N THR A 130 5.43 -26.76 8.81
CA THR A 130 4.10 -27.40 8.84
C THR A 130 3.80 -27.98 10.22
N TYR A 131 2.53 -27.96 10.60
CA TYR A 131 2.04 -28.59 11.82
C TYR A 131 0.91 -29.57 11.49
N LYS A 132 0.98 -30.74 12.11
CA LYS A 132 -0.10 -31.74 12.08
C LYS A 132 -1.05 -31.53 13.26
N PRO A 133 -2.35 -31.80 13.09
CA PRO A 133 -3.30 -31.69 14.18
C PRO A 133 -3.05 -32.78 15.27
N PHE A 134 -3.32 -32.42 16.53
CA PHE A 134 -3.21 -33.20 17.79
C PHE A 134 -1.82 -33.32 18.45
N GLY A 135 -1.81 -33.80 19.70
CA GLY A 135 -0.62 -33.95 20.55
C GLY A 135 0.13 -35.24 20.25
N GLY A 136 1.43 -35.09 20.02
CA GLY A 136 2.43 -36.13 19.89
C GLY A 136 3.80 -35.46 19.94
N THR A 137 4.85 -36.22 20.22
CA THR A 137 6.21 -35.68 20.22
C THR A 137 6.73 -35.68 18.78
N PRO A 138 7.19 -34.53 18.24
CA PRO A 138 7.93 -34.51 16.98
C PRO A 138 9.09 -35.49 17.03
N THR A 139 9.31 -36.23 15.95
CA THR A 139 10.40 -37.22 15.87
C THR A 139 11.78 -36.61 15.61
N CYS A 140 11.87 -35.28 15.54
CA CYS A 140 13.05 -34.50 15.16
C CYS A 140 13.15 -33.20 16.01
N PRO A 141 13.38 -33.31 17.33
CA PRO A 141 13.47 -32.15 18.22
C PRO A 141 14.54 -31.13 17.81
N GLU A 142 15.60 -31.57 17.14
CA GLU A 142 16.65 -30.73 16.56
C GLU A 142 16.17 -29.78 15.46
N GLU A 143 15.01 -30.07 14.84
CA GLU A 143 14.38 -29.23 13.82
C GLU A 143 13.27 -28.33 14.39
N ASN A 144 13.17 -28.21 15.71
CA ASN A 144 12.12 -27.43 16.36
C ASN A 144 12.15 -25.96 15.92
N PRO A 145 11.05 -25.42 15.34
CA PRO A 145 11.01 -24.05 14.85
C PRO A 145 10.97 -22.99 15.97
N ASN A 146 10.98 -23.39 17.26
CA ASN A 146 10.74 -22.54 18.43
C ASN A 146 9.44 -21.74 18.35
N SER A 147 8.47 -22.29 17.63
CA SER A 147 7.12 -21.75 17.51
C SER A 147 6.09 -22.85 17.67
N SER A 148 4.90 -22.48 18.13
CA SER A 148 3.84 -23.44 18.44
C SER A 148 2.52 -23.06 17.77
N VAL A 149 1.65 -24.05 17.65
CA VAL A 149 0.26 -23.90 17.23
C VAL A 149 -0.58 -24.72 18.20
N THR A 150 -1.54 -24.07 18.86
CA THR A 150 -2.38 -24.74 19.85
C THR A 150 -3.06 -25.97 19.26
N GLY A 151 -2.88 -27.12 19.91
CA GLY A 151 -3.46 -28.40 19.48
C GLY A 151 -2.82 -29.00 18.23
N ALA A 152 -1.55 -28.65 17.93
CA ALA A 152 -0.79 -29.19 16.81
C ALA A 152 0.71 -29.30 17.15
N TYR A 153 1.43 -30.18 16.45
CA TYR A 153 2.89 -30.37 16.59
C TYR A 153 3.58 -30.19 15.25
N PHE A 154 4.82 -29.69 15.26
CA PHE A 154 5.56 -29.42 14.03
C PHE A 154 6.00 -30.72 13.33
N GLU A 155 6.16 -30.66 12.00
CA GLU A 155 6.67 -31.77 11.21
C GLU A 155 8.14 -31.58 10.81
N CYS A 156 8.87 -32.70 10.86
CA CYS A 156 10.22 -32.83 10.31
C CYS A 156 10.24 -32.50 8.82
N LYS A 157 11.35 -31.93 8.34
CA LYS A 157 11.55 -31.49 6.95
C LYS A 157 11.22 -32.59 5.94
N ASP A 158 11.66 -33.82 6.20
CA ASP A 158 11.42 -34.99 5.33
C ASP A 158 9.93 -35.39 5.23
N LYS A 159 9.10 -34.97 6.19
CA LYS A 159 7.64 -35.18 6.22
C LYS A 159 6.84 -33.96 5.75
N ARG A 160 7.47 -32.87 5.30
CA ARG A 160 6.76 -31.68 4.77
C ARG A 160 6.29 -31.92 3.33
N TYR A 161 5.20 -32.68 3.17
CA TYR A 161 4.58 -32.96 1.87
C TYR A 161 3.86 -31.74 1.29
N LEU A 162 4.61 -30.69 0.95
CA LEU A 162 4.13 -29.48 0.29
C LEU A 162 4.78 -29.30 -1.08
N GLN A 163 4.07 -28.62 -1.97
CA GLN A 163 4.63 -27.94 -3.13
C GLN A 163 4.70 -26.45 -2.80
N VAL A 164 5.82 -25.79 -3.10
CA VAL A 164 5.94 -24.34 -3.01
C VAL A 164 6.36 -23.82 -4.38
N ALA A 165 5.60 -22.89 -4.95
CA ALA A 165 5.95 -22.22 -6.19
C ALA A 165 5.99 -20.71 -6.00
N THR A 166 6.93 -20.05 -6.67
CA THR A 166 7.05 -18.59 -6.73
C THR A 166 6.86 -18.14 -8.18
N PHE A 167 6.11 -17.06 -8.35
CA PHE A 167 5.82 -16.48 -9.66
C PHE A 167 6.24 -15.01 -9.68
N GLN A 168 6.70 -14.56 -10.84
CA GLN A 168 6.92 -13.15 -11.14
C GLN A 168 5.80 -12.64 -12.05
N ASN A 169 5.41 -11.39 -11.85
CA ASN A 169 4.49 -10.68 -12.71
C ASN A 169 5.22 -9.48 -13.34
N ILE A 170 4.57 -8.81 -14.30
CA ILE A 170 5.07 -7.59 -14.96
C ILE A 170 5.30 -6.46 -13.95
N GLU A 171 4.53 -6.40 -12.86
CA GLU A 171 4.75 -5.43 -11.78
C GLU A 171 5.99 -5.83 -10.96
N PRO A 172 7.08 -5.04 -10.97
CA PRO A 172 8.36 -5.45 -10.38
C PRO A 172 8.29 -5.57 -8.86
N ASN A 173 7.42 -4.80 -8.19
CA ASN A 173 7.32 -4.73 -6.73
C ASN A 173 6.31 -5.74 -6.15
N THR A 174 5.49 -6.38 -6.99
CA THR A 174 4.49 -7.37 -6.54
C THR A 174 5.03 -8.78 -6.78
N LYS A 175 4.99 -9.64 -5.76
CA LYS A 175 5.42 -11.05 -5.84
C LYS A 175 4.25 -11.99 -5.60
N PHE A 176 4.33 -13.19 -6.14
CA PHE A 176 3.31 -14.21 -5.91
C PHE A 176 3.95 -15.53 -5.50
N PHE A 177 3.25 -16.28 -4.65
CA PHE A 177 3.62 -17.65 -4.35
C PHE A 177 2.39 -18.52 -4.13
N MET A 178 2.53 -19.81 -4.39
CA MET A 178 1.50 -20.81 -4.16
C MET A 178 2.05 -21.90 -3.26
N ILE A 179 1.24 -22.30 -2.28
CA ILE A 179 1.52 -23.49 -1.47
C ILE A 179 0.43 -24.52 -1.75
N VAL A 180 0.85 -25.76 -2.00
CA VAL A 180 -0.06 -26.90 -2.24
C VAL A 180 0.21 -27.98 -1.22
N ASN A 181 -0.83 -28.42 -0.53
CA ASN A 181 -0.77 -29.62 0.31
C ASN A 181 -0.80 -30.87 -0.57
N ARG A 182 0.33 -31.59 -0.64
CA ARG A 182 0.48 -32.77 -1.51
C ARG A 182 -0.12 -34.05 -0.93
N ARG A 183 -0.74 -33.98 0.24
CA ARG A 183 -1.49 -35.11 0.81
C ARG A 183 -2.87 -35.16 0.18
N CYS A 184 -3.41 -36.37 0.03
CA CYS A 184 -4.74 -36.59 -0.56
C CYS A 184 -5.68 -37.41 0.31
N SER A 185 -5.28 -37.75 1.55
CA SER A 185 -6.18 -38.45 2.47
C SER A 185 -7.32 -37.51 2.86
N PRO A 186 -8.60 -37.82 2.54
CA PRO A 186 -9.72 -36.88 2.69
C PRO A 186 -9.90 -36.36 4.11
N PHE A 187 -10.32 -35.10 4.24
CA PHE A 187 -10.76 -34.53 5.51
C PHE A 187 -12.28 -34.71 5.65
N ILE A 188 -12.70 -35.38 6.71
CA ILE A 188 -14.10 -35.60 7.08
C ILE A 188 -14.48 -34.62 8.18
N ASP A 189 -13.81 -34.68 9.33
CA ASP A 189 -14.07 -33.82 10.49
C ASP A 189 -12.88 -33.80 11.49
N LYS A 190 -13.09 -33.26 12.69
CA LYS A 190 -12.04 -33.15 13.73
C LYS A 190 -12.10 -34.24 14.81
N THR A 191 -12.98 -35.24 14.68
CA THR A 191 -13.33 -36.18 15.76
C THR A 191 -12.31 -37.30 15.95
N SER A 192 -11.59 -37.71 14.91
CA SER A 192 -10.55 -38.75 14.96
C SER A 192 -9.32 -38.39 14.12
N ASN A 193 -8.21 -39.12 14.30
CA ASN A 193 -7.02 -38.97 13.46
C ASN A 193 -7.30 -39.30 12.00
N ASP A 194 -8.07 -40.37 11.76
CA ASP A 194 -8.43 -40.80 10.40
C ASP A 194 -9.33 -39.77 9.71
N ASN A 195 -10.30 -39.19 10.44
CA ASN A 195 -11.21 -38.19 9.89
C ASN A 195 -10.53 -36.85 9.62
N LYS A 196 -9.40 -36.55 10.28
CA LYS A 196 -8.62 -35.33 10.01
C LYS A 196 -7.79 -35.41 8.73
N GLY A 197 -7.61 -36.62 8.20
CA GLY A 197 -6.95 -36.87 6.92
C GLY A 197 -5.58 -36.19 6.78
N GLY A 198 -5.26 -35.77 5.56
CA GLY A 198 -4.01 -35.10 5.22
C GLY A 198 -3.93 -33.61 5.57
N ARG A 199 -4.81 -33.09 6.43
CA ARG A 199 -4.88 -31.66 6.74
C ARG A 199 -3.64 -31.18 7.52
N ILE A 200 -3.12 -30.00 7.17
CA ILE A 200 -1.93 -29.40 7.80
C ILE A 200 -2.07 -27.89 8.02
N PHE A 201 -1.37 -27.36 9.01
CA PHE A 201 -1.23 -25.92 9.23
C PHE A 201 0.11 -25.46 8.69
N VAL A 202 0.17 -24.31 8.02
CA VAL A 202 1.41 -23.78 7.43
C VAL A 202 1.76 -22.44 8.07
N LYS A 203 3.03 -22.32 8.46
CA LYS A 203 3.70 -21.05 8.74
C LYS A 203 4.86 -20.86 7.79
N ILE A 204 5.20 -19.61 7.50
CA ILE A 204 6.37 -19.26 6.70
C ILE A 204 7.22 -18.23 7.43
N LYS A 205 8.51 -18.21 7.12
CA LYS A 205 9.43 -17.12 7.41
C LYS A 205 10.04 -16.64 6.11
N LEU A 206 10.32 -15.35 6.06
CA LEU A 206 10.90 -14.69 4.90
C LEU A 206 12.32 -14.22 5.23
N HIS A 207 13.18 -14.15 4.22
CA HIS A 207 14.56 -13.68 4.39
C HIS A 207 14.62 -12.17 4.59
N SER A 208 15.04 -11.75 5.79
CA SER A 208 15.41 -10.36 6.05
C SER A 208 16.60 -9.99 5.16
N GLY A 209 16.41 -9.05 4.24
CA GLY A 209 17.44 -8.63 3.28
C GLY A 209 17.37 -9.30 1.91
N SER A 210 16.33 -10.08 1.60
CA SER A 210 16.10 -10.49 0.21
C SER A 210 15.96 -9.26 -0.69
N SER A 211 16.70 -9.22 -1.80
CA SER A 211 16.57 -8.17 -2.82
C SER A 211 15.16 -8.11 -3.44
N SER A 212 14.37 -9.18 -3.28
CA SER A 212 12.95 -9.20 -3.67
C SER A 212 12.10 -8.17 -2.92
N PHE A 213 12.58 -7.69 -1.77
CA PHE A 213 11.95 -6.69 -0.92
C PHE A 213 12.71 -5.34 -0.90
N ALA A 214 13.52 -5.07 -1.93
CA ALA A 214 14.21 -3.79 -2.04
C ALA A 214 13.21 -2.62 -2.12
N GLY A 215 13.60 -1.48 -1.55
CA GLY A 215 12.83 -0.22 -1.61
C GLY A 215 11.64 -0.10 -0.65
N PHE A 216 11.29 -1.13 0.12
CA PHE A 216 10.19 -1.07 1.11
C PHE A 216 10.45 -1.97 2.30
N ASN A 217 10.12 -1.54 3.52
CA ASN A 217 10.22 -2.31 4.75
C ASN A 217 8.90 -3.03 5.10
N ASN A 218 7.74 -2.39 4.89
CA ASN A 218 6.44 -2.97 5.26
C ASN A 218 5.76 -3.65 4.06
N TRP A 219 5.33 -4.89 4.26
CA TRP A 219 4.75 -5.74 3.22
C TRP A 219 3.45 -6.40 3.69
N ASN A 220 2.53 -6.56 2.76
CA ASN A 220 1.26 -7.25 2.94
C ASN A 220 1.27 -8.60 2.23
N ILE A 221 0.67 -9.62 2.87
CA ILE A 221 0.30 -10.89 2.24
C ILE A 221 -1.20 -10.94 2.07
N TYR A 222 -1.68 -11.13 0.83
CA TYR A 222 -3.10 -11.33 0.53
C TYR A 222 -3.34 -12.75 0.02
N ASN A 223 -4.49 -13.32 0.36
CA ASN A 223 -5.01 -14.49 -0.33
C ASN A 223 -5.70 -14.04 -1.63
N VAL A 224 -5.20 -14.49 -2.77
CA VAL A 224 -5.68 -14.08 -4.09
C VAL A 224 -7.10 -14.55 -4.37
N GLU A 225 -7.57 -15.61 -3.73
CA GLU A 225 -8.93 -16.12 -3.96
C GLU A 225 -10.02 -15.12 -3.55
N ASN A 226 -9.79 -14.34 -2.49
CA ASN A 226 -10.81 -13.47 -1.91
C ASN A 226 -10.29 -12.07 -1.55
N ASP A 227 -9.08 -11.74 -2.02
CA ASP A 227 -8.35 -10.50 -1.75
C ASP A 227 -8.23 -10.15 -0.25
N SER A 228 -8.30 -11.17 0.63
CA SER A 228 -8.21 -10.94 2.08
C SER A 228 -6.77 -10.76 2.53
N LEU A 229 -6.53 -9.72 3.32
CA LEU A 229 -5.25 -9.49 3.98
C LEU A 229 -5.02 -10.57 5.04
N ILE A 230 -3.94 -11.34 4.87
CA ILE A 230 -3.49 -12.36 5.81
C ILE A 230 -2.64 -11.72 6.90
N LYS A 231 -1.67 -10.89 6.51
CA LYS A 231 -0.72 -10.27 7.44
C LYS A 231 -0.01 -9.08 6.82
N THR A 232 0.18 -8.04 7.62
CA THR A 232 1.21 -7.01 7.40
C THR A 232 2.43 -7.33 8.26
N PHE A 233 3.62 -7.26 7.68
CA PHE A 233 4.87 -7.58 8.35
C PHE A 233 6.00 -6.63 7.93
N ASP A 234 7.00 -6.50 8.80
CA ASP A 234 8.28 -5.84 8.50
C ASP A 234 9.25 -6.87 7.93
N LYS A 235 9.82 -6.61 6.76
CA LYS A 235 10.80 -7.50 6.10
C LYS A 235 12.02 -7.77 6.97
N ASN A 236 12.36 -6.88 7.89
CA ASN A 236 13.54 -7.01 8.75
C ASN A 236 13.28 -7.92 9.95
N THR A 237 12.04 -8.36 10.15
CA THR A 237 11.66 -9.30 11.21
C THR A 237 11.69 -10.74 10.69
N LEU A 238 12.28 -11.65 11.49
CA LEU A 238 12.24 -13.10 11.24
C LEU A 238 11.00 -13.76 11.86
N ALA A 239 9.91 -13.01 12.00
CA ALA A 239 8.70 -13.49 12.65
C ALA A 239 7.96 -14.51 11.77
N ASP A 240 7.36 -15.50 12.43
CA ASP A 240 6.47 -16.45 11.79
C ASP A 240 5.23 -15.77 11.22
N ILE A 241 4.90 -16.10 9.97
CA ILE A 241 3.65 -15.69 9.33
C ILE A 241 2.74 -16.91 9.20
N ASN A 242 1.56 -16.83 9.83
CA ASN A 242 0.56 -17.88 9.80
C ASN A 242 -0.25 -17.81 8.50
N LEU A 243 -0.16 -18.84 7.66
CA LEU A 243 -0.98 -18.98 6.46
C LEU A 243 -2.26 -19.82 6.68
N GLY A 244 -2.38 -20.39 7.88
CA GLY A 244 -3.56 -21.13 8.30
C GLY A 244 -3.55 -22.60 7.87
N TRP A 245 -4.74 -23.21 7.89
CA TRP A 245 -4.93 -24.62 7.57
C TRP A 245 -5.12 -24.84 6.07
N PHE A 246 -4.51 -25.90 5.56
CA PHE A 246 -4.67 -26.42 4.21
C PHE A 246 -5.28 -27.81 4.27
N LEU A 247 -6.38 -27.99 3.55
CA LEU A 247 -7.01 -29.27 3.30
C LEU A 247 -6.14 -30.14 2.37
N PRO A 248 -6.33 -31.46 2.36
CA PRO A 248 -5.61 -32.34 1.43
C PRO A 248 -5.91 -31.95 -0.03
N GLY A 249 -4.87 -31.88 -0.86
CA GLY A 249 -4.94 -31.44 -2.27
C GLY A 249 -5.18 -29.94 -2.48
N GLU A 250 -5.40 -29.17 -1.41
CA GLU A 250 -5.66 -27.73 -1.50
C GLU A 250 -4.39 -26.96 -1.88
N GLY A 251 -4.54 -26.07 -2.84
CA GLY A 251 -3.59 -25.03 -3.18
C GLY A 251 -4.15 -23.67 -2.78
N LYS A 252 -3.27 -22.77 -2.31
CA LYS A 252 -3.61 -21.36 -2.10
C LYS A 252 -2.55 -20.49 -2.75
N LEU A 253 -3.01 -19.51 -3.53
CA LEU A 253 -2.19 -18.51 -4.19
C LEU A 253 -2.20 -17.22 -3.36
N TYR A 254 -1.02 -16.66 -3.13
CA TYR A 254 -0.82 -15.47 -2.32
C TYR A 254 -0.14 -14.37 -3.13
N LYS A 255 -0.52 -13.12 -2.85
CA LYS A 255 0.10 -11.89 -3.35
C LYS A 255 0.90 -11.25 -2.22
N LEU A 256 2.15 -10.92 -2.48
CA LEU A 256 3.05 -10.13 -1.64
C LEU A 256 3.23 -8.76 -2.28
N ALA A 257 2.90 -7.69 -1.57
CA ALA A 257 3.03 -6.32 -2.09
C ALA A 257 3.39 -5.33 -0.97
N PRO A 258 4.12 -4.24 -1.26
CA PRO A 258 4.42 -3.21 -0.26
C PRO A 258 3.16 -2.53 0.28
N VAL A 259 3.17 -2.17 1.56
CA VAL A 259 2.09 -1.35 2.16
C VAL A 259 2.00 0.01 1.47
N MET A 260 3.14 0.59 1.10
CA MET A 260 3.18 1.84 0.33
C MET A 260 2.48 1.75 -1.03
N GLN A 261 2.41 0.55 -1.63
CA GLN A 261 1.77 0.34 -2.93
C GLN A 261 0.26 0.09 -2.79
N GLU A 262 -0.14 -0.83 -1.90
CA GLU A 262 -1.55 -1.25 -1.81
C GLU A 262 -2.36 -0.41 -0.79
N GLY A 263 -1.69 0.37 0.06
CA GLY A 263 -2.29 0.99 1.23
C GLY A 263 -2.29 0.05 2.45
N GLY A 264 -2.83 0.54 3.57
CA GLY A 264 -2.91 -0.19 4.83
C GLY A 264 -2.21 0.53 5.97
N THR A 265 -1.71 -0.23 6.95
CA THR A 265 -1.11 0.32 8.19
C THR A 265 0.31 -0.21 8.35
N LEU A 266 1.28 0.68 8.54
CA LEU A 266 2.68 0.29 8.77
C LEU A 266 2.85 -0.40 10.13
N VAL A 267 3.80 -1.33 10.20
CA VAL A 267 4.21 -2.06 11.41
C VAL A 267 5.64 -1.75 11.85
N ALA A 268 6.44 -1.15 10.98
CA ALA A 268 7.79 -0.65 11.23
C ALA A 268 8.04 0.67 10.49
N ASP A 269 9.13 1.35 10.82
CA ASP A 269 9.59 2.54 10.10
C ASP A 269 9.81 2.22 8.63
N GLU A 270 9.38 3.13 7.77
CA GLU A 270 9.34 2.92 6.34
C GLU A 270 10.39 3.78 5.63
N GLU A 271 11.12 3.14 4.72
CA GLU A 271 12.13 3.77 3.90
C GLU A 271 11.87 3.39 2.46
N VAL A 272 11.54 4.40 1.65
CA VAL A 272 10.99 4.22 0.31
C VAL A 272 11.96 4.72 -0.74
N SER A 273 12.14 3.94 -1.81
CA SER A 273 12.92 4.34 -2.98
C SER A 273 12.38 3.76 -4.28
N GLY A 274 12.58 4.49 -5.38
CA GLY A 274 12.18 4.07 -6.72
C GLY A 274 10.77 4.50 -7.10
N ASP A 275 10.30 4.01 -8.25
CA ASP A 275 9.01 4.41 -8.82
C ASP A 275 7.93 3.36 -8.56
N PHE A 276 6.76 3.77 -8.08
CA PHE A 276 5.64 2.87 -7.84
C PHE A 276 4.27 3.58 -7.77
N ASP A 277 3.22 2.78 -7.91
CA ASP A 277 1.84 3.22 -7.78
C ASP A 277 1.34 3.08 -6.34
N CYS A 278 0.80 4.16 -5.75
CA CYS A 278 0.07 4.10 -4.49
C CYS A 278 -1.44 3.99 -4.75
N LYS A 279 -2.02 2.83 -4.44
CA LYS A 279 -3.41 2.47 -4.77
C LYS A 279 -4.41 2.81 -3.67
N GLY A 280 -3.95 3.12 -2.46
CA GLY A 280 -4.81 3.33 -1.29
C GLY A 280 -4.20 4.27 -0.25
N GLU A 281 -4.91 4.46 0.87
CA GLU A 281 -4.39 5.24 2.00
C GLU A 281 -3.36 4.44 2.80
N VAL A 282 -2.21 5.06 3.07
CA VAL A 282 -1.16 4.52 3.94
C VAL A 282 -1.21 5.21 5.30
N ASN A 283 -1.41 4.44 6.36
CA ASN A 283 -1.42 4.90 7.73
C ASN A 283 -0.11 4.52 8.44
N ASN A 284 0.58 5.51 9.03
CA ASN A 284 1.91 5.25 9.61
C ASN A 284 1.89 4.53 10.97
N ASN A 285 0.78 4.56 11.71
CA ASN A 285 0.70 3.97 13.05
C ASN A 285 1.81 4.46 14.01
N GLY A 286 2.14 5.75 13.96
CA GLY A 286 3.23 6.35 14.75
C GLY A 286 4.65 6.00 14.27
N LYS A 287 4.81 5.28 13.15
CA LYS A 287 6.12 4.97 12.55
C LYS A 287 6.64 6.11 11.68
N ASN A 288 7.96 6.15 11.52
CA ASN A 288 8.62 7.13 10.65
C ASN A 288 8.43 6.75 9.18
N ILE A 289 8.35 7.74 8.30
CA ILE A 289 8.36 7.54 6.85
C ILE A 289 9.44 8.43 6.24
N THR A 290 10.37 7.81 5.51
CA THR A 290 11.42 8.49 4.76
C THR A 290 11.30 8.16 3.27
N LEU A 291 11.08 9.18 2.44
CA LEU A 291 11.11 9.09 0.98
C LEU A 291 12.49 9.51 0.48
N LYS A 292 13.25 8.55 -0.07
CA LYS A 292 14.59 8.82 -0.61
C LYS A 292 14.54 9.70 -1.85
N PRO A 293 15.62 10.43 -2.17
CA PRO A 293 15.74 11.18 -3.42
C PRO A 293 15.45 10.29 -4.64
N ALA A 294 15.01 10.90 -5.75
CA ALA A 294 14.61 10.23 -6.98
C ALA A 294 13.41 9.27 -6.88
N THR A 295 12.67 9.26 -5.76
CA THR A 295 11.44 8.47 -5.62
C THR A 295 10.28 9.13 -6.33
N THR A 296 9.54 8.38 -7.15
CA THR A 296 8.25 8.83 -7.71
C THR A 296 7.09 7.98 -7.21
N ILE A 297 6.13 8.63 -6.56
CA ILE A 297 4.88 7.99 -6.13
C ILE A 297 3.75 8.45 -7.05
N TYR A 298 3.15 7.50 -7.75
CA TYR A 298 1.97 7.71 -8.59
C TYR A 298 0.71 7.33 -7.82
N PHE A 299 -0.04 8.30 -7.31
CA PHE A 299 -1.28 8.04 -6.59
C PHE A 299 -2.38 7.67 -7.58
N SER A 300 -2.86 6.42 -7.51
CA SER A 300 -3.67 5.81 -8.56
C SER A 300 -5.13 6.28 -8.59
N ASN A 301 -5.62 6.87 -7.50
CA ASN A 301 -7.00 7.33 -7.39
C ASN A 301 -7.16 8.40 -6.29
N ILE A 302 -8.34 9.03 -6.28
CA ILE A 302 -8.72 10.10 -5.35
C ILE A 302 -8.78 9.69 -3.87
N ASN A 303 -8.71 8.40 -3.56
CA ASN A 303 -8.67 7.91 -2.18
C ASN A 303 -7.25 7.61 -1.69
N ALA A 304 -6.25 7.64 -2.58
CA ALA A 304 -4.87 7.35 -2.21
C ALA A 304 -4.20 8.56 -1.55
N ARG A 305 -3.45 8.31 -0.48
CA ARG A 305 -2.64 9.30 0.26
C ARG A 305 -1.70 8.65 1.27
N ILE A 306 -0.79 9.45 1.82
CA ILE A 306 -0.07 9.13 3.06
C ILE A 306 -0.71 9.93 4.20
N LYS A 307 -1.11 9.22 5.26
CA LYS A 307 -1.70 9.77 6.48
C LYS A 307 -0.85 9.37 7.69
N MET A 308 -0.37 10.37 8.41
CA MET A 308 0.48 10.19 9.58
C MET A 308 -0.18 10.74 10.83
N ASN A 309 -0.05 10.01 11.93
CA ASN A 309 -0.33 10.48 13.28
C ASN A 309 0.85 10.11 14.19
N GLY A 310 1.67 11.09 14.57
CA GLY A 310 2.96 10.88 15.23
C GLY A 310 4.09 10.47 14.28
N GLY A 311 5.30 10.32 14.83
CA GLY A 311 6.51 9.97 14.08
C GLY A 311 7.13 11.13 13.31
N GLU A 312 8.10 10.82 12.45
CA GLU A 312 8.79 11.76 11.57
C GLU A 312 8.47 11.49 10.10
N PHE A 313 8.16 12.55 9.34
CA PHE A 313 8.08 12.50 7.88
C PHE A 313 9.28 13.20 7.26
N LYS A 314 10.05 12.48 6.44
CA LYS A 314 11.20 13.02 5.70
C LYS A 314 11.02 12.74 4.21
N SER A 315 11.23 13.75 3.37
CA SER A 315 11.16 13.61 1.93
C SER A 315 12.30 14.37 1.27
N GLY A 316 13.03 13.71 0.38
CA GLY A 316 14.14 14.29 -0.36
C GLY A 316 15.37 14.55 0.50
N TYR A 317 16.09 15.63 0.22
CA TYR A 317 17.42 15.90 0.76
C TYR A 317 17.78 17.40 0.73
N SER A 318 18.76 17.82 1.53
CA SER A 318 19.21 19.21 1.65
C SER A 318 19.96 19.70 0.40
N THR A 319 19.98 21.02 0.20
CA THR A 319 20.71 21.67 -0.90
C THR A 319 22.20 21.30 -0.90
N GLY A 320 22.71 20.87 -2.06
CA GLY A 320 24.12 20.49 -2.26
C GLY A 320 24.33 19.22 -3.08
N ASP A 321 23.40 18.27 -3.01
CA ASP A 321 23.46 17.06 -3.86
C ASP A 321 22.77 17.28 -5.22
N ASN A 322 23.35 16.70 -6.27
CA ASN A 322 22.78 16.69 -7.63
C ASN A 322 21.69 15.61 -7.82
N SER A 323 21.05 15.16 -6.74
CA SER A 323 20.08 14.07 -6.82
C SER A 323 18.73 14.51 -7.43
N ALA A 324 17.99 13.60 -8.05
CA ALA A 324 16.67 13.95 -8.57
C ALA A 324 15.67 14.26 -7.40
N PRO A 325 14.69 15.14 -7.61
CA PRO A 325 13.66 15.44 -6.61
C PRO A 325 12.79 14.20 -6.30
N VAL A 326 12.07 14.25 -5.18
CA VAL A 326 10.95 13.33 -4.94
C VAL A 326 9.72 13.85 -5.66
N ASN A 327 8.98 12.98 -6.36
CA ASN A 327 7.78 13.37 -7.11
C ASN A 327 6.55 12.68 -6.52
N LEU A 328 5.58 13.46 -6.06
CA LEU A 328 4.30 13.01 -5.50
C LEU A 328 3.18 13.51 -6.40
N LYS A 329 2.65 12.62 -7.24
CA LYS A 329 1.69 13.03 -8.27
C LYS A 329 0.58 12.02 -8.49
N GLY A 330 -0.58 12.52 -8.88
CA GLY A 330 -1.67 11.68 -9.35
C GLY A 330 -1.31 10.96 -10.65
N LYS A 331 -1.70 9.68 -10.75
CA LYS A 331 -1.39 8.81 -11.89
C LYS A 331 -2.29 9.11 -13.08
N ASP A 332 -1.71 9.21 -14.29
CA ASP A 332 -2.47 9.36 -15.54
C ASP A 332 -3.50 10.51 -15.52
N GLY A 333 -3.16 11.62 -14.87
CA GLY A 333 -4.05 12.78 -14.70
C GLY A 333 -5.14 12.64 -13.63
N ASN A 334 -5.18 11.52 -12.90
CA ASN A 334 -6.07 11.38 -11.74
C ASN A 334 -5.65 12.32 -10.60
N PHE A 335 -6.59 12.59 -9.70
CA PHE A 335 -6.33 13.34 -8.47
C PHE A 335 -6.00 12.44 -7.28
N TRP A 336 -5.36 13.00 -6.25
CA TRP A 336 -5.10 12.35 -4.95
C TRP A 336 -5.27 13.33 -3.77
N LYS A 337 -5.39 12.84 -2.53
CA LYS A 337 -5.81 13.70 -1.39
C LYS A 337 -4.72 14.59 -0.79
N GLY A 338 -3.50 14.58 -1.33
CA GLY A 338 -2.36 15.21 -0.66
C GLY A 338 -1.93 14.46 0.61
N LEU A 339 -0.87 14.92 1.25
CA LEU A 339 -0.37 14.39 2.52
C LEU A 339 -1.21 14.94 3.69
N LEU A 340 -1.51 14.09 4.68
CA LEU A 340 -2.06 14.50 5.97
C LEU A 340 -1.10 14.10 7.08
N LEU A 341 -0.47 15.07 7.72
CA LEU A 341 0.53 14.87 8.76
C LEU A 341 0.01 15.45 10.08
N GLN A 342 -0.24 14.61 11.07
CA GLN A 342 -0.82 15.01 12.34
C GLN A 342 0.12 14.66 13.49
N ASN A 343 0.33 15.58 14.42
CA ASN A 343 1.12 15.38 15.64
C ASN A 343 2.53 14.82 15.39
N CYS A 344 3.11 15.07 14.22
CA CYS A 344 4.46 14.61 13.90
C CYS A 344 5.49 15.44 14.69
N SER A 345 6.50 14.79 15.25
CA SER A 345 7.61 15.50 15.90
C SER A 345 8.47 16.26 14.89
N ARG A 346 8.54 15.75 13.66
CA ARG A 346 9.32 16.35 12.58
C ARG A 346 8.66 16.13 11.22
N VAL A 347 8.55 17.20 10.45
CA VAL A 347 8.20 17.19 9.03
C VAL A 347 9.30 17.92 8.28
N GLU A 348 10.04 17.20 7.46
CA GLU A 348 11.13 17.73 6.66
C GLU A 348 10.92 17.34 5.20
N ILE A 349 10.52 18.31 4.38
CA ILE A 349 10.17 18.11 2.99
C ILE A 349 11.10 19.00 2.16
N LEU A 350 12.07 18.35 1.53
CA LEU A 350 13.12 19.02 0.79
C LEU A 350 13.05 18.56 -0.67
N ARG A 351 13.08 19.50 -1.62
CA ARG A 351 13.11 19.19 -3.07
C ARG A 351 12.06 18.15 -3.48
N THR A 352 10.82 18.34 -3.04
CA THR A 352 9.69 17.46 -3.33
C THR A 352 8.67 18.18 -4.19
N TYR A 353 8.21 17.54 -5.26
CA TYR A 353 7.26 18.11 -6.22
C TYR A 353 5.89 17.47 -6.05
N PHE A 354 4.87 18.31 -5.89
CA PHE A 354 3.48 17.94 -5.67
C PHE A 354 2.64 18.33 -6.87
N GLU A 355 1.97 17.36 -7.49
CA GLU A 355 1.14 17.59 -8.68
C GLU A 355 -0.20 16.83 -8.60
N ASN A 356 -1.23 17.36 -9.28
CA ASN A 356 -2.56 16.74 -9.42
C ASN A 356 -3.23 16.41 -8.06
N VAL A 357 -3.17 17.32 -7.11
CA VAL A 357 -3.90 17.18 -5.83
C VAL A 357 -5.39 17.43 -6.06
N SER A 358 -6.25 16.75 -5.31
CA SER A 358 -7.70 16.82 -5.49
C SER A 358 -8.27 18.19 -5.12
N PRO A 359 -9.06 18.82 -6.02
CA PRO A 359 -9.81 20.04 -5.72
C PRO A 359 -11.08 19.79 -4.91
N TYR A 360 -11.46 18.53 -4.71
CA TYR A 360 -12.72 18.17 -4.06
C TYR A 360 -12.51 17.98 -2.56
N ARG A 361 -13.34 18.66 -1.74
CA ARG A 361 -13.33 18.50 -0.29
C ARG A 361 -13.88 17.13 0.10
N LEU A 362 -13.02 16.12 0.08
CA LEU A 362 -13.27 14.85 0.76
C LEU A 362 -12.76 14.90 2.21
N ASP A 363 -11.63 15.57 2.47
CA ASP A 363 -11.04 15.77 3.82
C ASP A 363 -10.15 17.03 3.87
N SER A 364 -9.35 17.25 2.82
CA SER A 364 -8.53 18.44 2.59
C SER A 364 -8.34 18.63 1.09
N THR A 365 -8.03 19.85 0.69
CA THR A 365 -7.69 20.22 -0.70
C THR A 365 -6.27 20.77 -0.80
N TYR A 366 -5.44 20.51 0.22
CA TYR A 366 -4.04 20.93 0.25
C TYR A 366 -3.12 19.76 -0.11
N ALA A 367 -2.04 20.07 -0.84
CA ALA A 367 -0.99 19.09 -1.14
C ALA A 367 -0.32 18.57 0.14
N LEU A 368 -0.14 19.47 1.10
CA LEU A 368 0.41 19.21 2.42
C LEU A 368 -0.51 19.82 3.48
N ASP A 369 -1.20 18.97 4.24
CA ASP A 369 -2.01 19.37 5.39
C ASP A 369 -1.34 18.91 6.70
N MET A 370 -0.94 19.87 7.53
CA MET A 370 -0.20 19.64 8.77
C MET A 370 -1.04 20.08 9.96
N ILE A 371 -1.14 19.23 10.96
CA ILE A 371 -1.91 19.49 12.18
C ILE A 371 -1.02 19.23 13.38
N ASN A 372 -0.71 20.27 14.16
CA ASN A 372 0.11 20.17 15.38
C ASN A 372 1.46 19.46 15.18
N CYS A 373 2.15 19.71 14.06
CA CYS A 373 3.51 19.18 13.84
C CYS A 373 4.55 20.12 14.48
N GLU A 374 5.44 19.59 15.32
CA GLU A 374 6.34 20.39 16.16
C GLU A 374 7.38 21.14 15.34
N PHE A 375 8.20 20.40 14.58
CA PHE A 375 9.18 20.99 13.66
C PHE A 375 8.75 20.79 12.22
N VAL A 376 8.56 21.87 11.48
CA VAL A 376 8.23 21.86 10.05
C VAL A 376 9.30 22.62 9.27
N ASN A 377 9.92 21.94 8.31
CA ASN A 377 10.79 22.52 7.29
C ASN A 377 10.34 22.06 5.91
N VAL A 378 9.81 22.98 5.10
CA VAL A 378 9.46 22.73 3.70
C VAL A 378 10.33 23.63 2.84
N SER A 379 11.30 23.04 2.13
CA SER A 379 12.27 23.81 1.36
C SER A 379 12.55 23.28 -0.04
N GLY A 380 12.80 24.18 -1.00
CA GLY A 380 13.20 23.80 -2.35
C GLY A 380 12.15 23.00 -3.14
N SER A 381 10.89 23.01 -2.68
CA SER A 381 9.81 22.16 -3.18
C SER A 381 8.90 22.90 -4.16
N SER A 382 8.13 22.17 -4.97
CA SER A 382 7.21 22.75 -5.96
C SER A 382 5.81 22.22 -5.76
N PHE A 383 4.83 23.13 -5.77
CA PHE A 383 3.41 22.83 -5.63
C PHE A 383 2.69 23.29 -6.88
N LYS A 384 2.18 22.34 -7.67
CA LYS A 384 1.54 22.62 -8.95
C LYS A 384 0.12 22.05 -9.00
N SER A 385 -0.81 22.89 -9.45
CA SER A 385 -2.17 22.49 -9.78
C SER A 385 -2.51 22.94 -11.19
N ASP A 386 -2.88 21.98 -12.04
CA ASP A 386 -3.44 22.27 -13.36
C ASP A 386 -4.98 22.44 -13.24
N ASN A 387 -5.55 23.42 -13.95
CA ASN A 387 -7.00 23.62 -14.20
C ASN A 387 -7.86 24.37 -13.16
N ALA A 388 -7.46 25.54 -12.68
CA ALA A 388 -8.37 26.44 -11.96
C ALA A 388 -9.13 25.76 -10.80
N ASN A 389 -8.41 24.97 -10.03
CA ASN A 389 -8.93 23.93 -9.15
C ASN A 389 -8.65 24.34 -7.71
N ASN A 390 -9.69 24.38 -6.87
CA ASN A 390 -9.66 24.88 -5.48
C ASN A 390 -8.73 24.07 -4.57
N THR A 391 -7.42 24.25 -4.75
CA THR A 391 -6.33 23.50 -4.14
C THR A 391 -5.32 24.46 -3.55
N GLY A 392 -4.74 24.09 -2.42
CA GLY A 392 -3.65 24.84 -1.80
C GLY A 392 -2.35 24.02 -1.78
N GLY A 393 -1.22 24.68 -1.59
CA GLY A 393 0.06 24.03 -1.43
C GLY A 393 0.20 23.49 -0.02
N ILE A 394 0.24 24.41 0.96
CA ILE A 394 0.52 24.09 2.36
C ILE A 394 -0.58 24.62 3.27
N ARG A 395 -1.07 23.76 4.15
CA ARG A 395 -1.88 24.14 5.31
C ARG A 395 -1.21 23.69 6.60
N GLY A 396 -1.11 24.60 7.56
CA GLY A 396 -0.73 24.32 8.93
C GLY A 396 -1.88 24.73 9.86
N SER A 397 -2.37 23.80 10.68
CA SER A 397 -3.39 24.06 11.70
C SER A 397 -2.85 23.68 13.07
N TYR A 398 -2.71 24.66 13.95
CA TYR A 398 -2.11 24.52 15.26
C TYR A 398 -3.11 24.88 16.36
N SER A 399 -3.15 24.07 17.42
CA SER A 399 -4.00 24.29 18.59
C SER A 399 -3.22 23.96 19.86
N VAL A 400 -3.60 24.60 20.97
CA VAL A 400 -3.04 24.31 22.29
C VAL A 400 -3.39 22.89 22.69
N ASN A 401 -2.53 21.95 22.34
CA ASN A 401 -2.79 20.55 22.65
C ASN A 401 -1.82 19.98 23.67
N ASN A 402 -0.67 20.61 23.98
CA ASN A 402 0.28 20.28 25.05
C ASN A 402 1.40 21.36 25.06
N ASP A 403 2.25 21.43 26.09
CA ASP A 403 3.46 22.28 26.17
C ASP A 403 4.49 21.95 25.06
N ARG A 404 4.16 22.26 23.81
CA ARG A 404 4.96 21.95 22.63
C ARG A 404 5.39 23.23 21.94
N ASP A 405 6.66 23.28 21.59
CA ASP A 405 7.21 24.35 20.77
C ASP A 405 6.98 24.03 19.30
N PHE A 406 6.29 24.92 18.61
CA PHE A 406 6.02 24.81 17.17
C PHE A 406 6.92 25.76 16.40
N ASN A 407 7.53 25.28 15.33
CA ASN A 407 8.31 26.09 14.40
C ASN A 407 7.98 25.68 12.97
N THR A 408 7.67 26.66 12.12
CA THR A 408 7.39 26.43 10.70
C THR A 408 8.31 27.27 9.83
N TYR A 409 9.13 26.59 9.02
CA TYR A 409 10.04 27.18 8.04
C TYR A 409 9.62 26.75 6.63
N ILE A 410 9.30 27.73 5.78
CA ILE A 410 8.88 27.51 4.38
C ILE A 410 9.79 28.34 3.49
N SER A 411 10.73 27.71 2.78
CA SER A 411 11.71 28.48 2.00
C SER A 411 12.02 27.97 0.60
N ASN A 412 12.39 28.85 -0.31
CA ASN A 412 12.87 28.46 -1.64
C ASN A 412 11.87 27.57 -2.42
N ASN A 413 10.57 27.70 -2.14
CA ASN A 413 9.53 26.90 -2.79
C ASN A 413 8.90 27.63 -3.98
N GLN A 414 8.34 26.87 -4.89
CA GLN A 414 7.55 27.37 -6.01
C GLN A 414 6.08 26.98 -5.84
N PHE A 415 5.17 27.95 -5.85
CA PHE A 415 3.73 27.74 -5.78
C PHE A 415 3.11 28.17 -7.12
N LEU A 416 2.79 27.19 -7.97
CA LEU A 416 2.14 27.33 -9.27
C LEU A 416 0.69 26.84 -9.14
N LEU A 417 -0.14 27.65 -8.47
CA LEU A 417 -1.49 27.23 -8.06
C LEU A 417 -2.53 28.13 -8.71
N ASP A 418 -3.19 27.59 -9.74
CA ASP A 418 -4.23 28.31 -10.47
C ASP A 418 -5.63 28.05 -9.90
N ALA A 419 -6.33 29.16 -9.65
CA ALA A 419 -7.71 29.35 -9.18
C ALA A 419 -8.18 28.66 -7.89
N GLY A 420 -8.92 29.42 -7.08
CA GLY A 420 -9.58 28.93 -5.89
C GLY A 420 -9.78 30.02 -4.84
N ASN A 421 -10.68 29.75 -3.90
CA ASN A 421 -10.86 30.59 -2.70
C ASN A 421 -9.90 30.18 -1.57
N ILE A 422 -8.98 29.26 -1.85
CA ILE A 422 -8.08 28.64 -0.88
C ILE A 422 -6.70 29.26 -1.04
N PRO A 423 -6.08 29.75 0.06
CA PRO A 423 -4.73 30.29 0.01
C PRO A 423 -3.70 29.24 -0.44
N ALA A 424 -2.73 29.67 -1.25
CA ALA A 424 -1.57 28.82 -1.60
C ALA A 424 -0.86 28.31 -0.35
N VAL A 425 -0.68 29.18 0.65
CA VAL A 425 -0.20 28.83 1.99
C VAL A 425 -1.17 29.38 3.04
N SER A 426 -1.59 28.52 3.97
CA SER A 426 -2.48 28.89 5.08
C SER A 426 -1.93 28.36 6.40
N ILE A 427 -1.53 29.24 7.32
CA ILE A 427 -1.04 28.87 8.65
C ILE A 427 -1.94 29.47 9.71
N ILE A 428 -2.60 28.62 10.49
CA ILE A 428 -3.62 29.00 11.46
C ILE A 428 -3.22 28.48 12.82
N SER A 429 -3.21 29.36 13.81
CA SER A 429 -3.13 28.99 15.21
C SER A 429 -4.45 29.29 15.91
N THR A 430 -4.83 28.46 16.88
CA THR A 430 -6.07 28.58 17.66
C THR A 430 -5.83 28.31 19.14
N GLY A 431 -6.77 28.74 19.99
CA GLY A 431 -6.72 28.47 21.42
C GLY A 431 -5.75 29.35 22.22
N GLY A 432 -5.23 30.44 21.63
CA GLY A 432 -4.25 31.31 22.27
C GLY A 432 -2.78 30.87 22.10
N LEU A 433 -2.53 29.79 21.36
CA LEU A 433 -1.18 29.41 20.93
C LEU A 433 -0.65 30.48 19.96
N VAL A 434 0.58 30.92 20.16
CA VAL A 434 1.26 31.84 19.25
C VAL A 434 2.70 31.37 19.09
N PHE A 435 3.13 31.18 17.85
CA PHE A 435 4.46 30.64 17.54
C PHE A 435 5.03 31.29 16.27
N PRO A 436 6.36 31.28 16.08
CA PRO A 436 7.00 31.96 14.98
C PRO A 436 6.88 31.16 13.67
N ILE A 437 6.75 31.89 12.56
CA ILE A 437 6.88 31.33 11.21
C ILE A 437 7.94 32.11 10.43
N ILE A 438 8.69 31.42 9.57
CA ILE A 438 9.56 32.08 8.61
C ILE A 438 9.15 31.59 7.22
N MET A 439 8.76 32.52 6.36
CA MET A 439 8.54 32.26 4.94
C MET A 439 9.51 33.09 4.12
N GLU A 440 10.46 32.45 3.44
CA GLU A 440 11.47 33.19 2.68
C GLU A 440 11.89 32.62 1.34
N TYR A 441 12.24 33.51 0.40
CA TYR A 441 12.70 33.13 -0.95
C TYR A 441 11.72 32.24 -1.73
N ASN A 442 10.43 32.30 -1.41
CA ASN A 442 9.41 31.55 -2.15
C ASN A 442 8.92 32.36 -3.35
N ASN A 443 8.56 31.67 -4.42
CA ASN A 443 7.93 32.24 -5.61
C ASN A 443 6.48 31.75 -5.70
N PHE A 444 5.54 32.66 -5.50
CA PHE A 444 4.12 32.44 -5.67
C PHE A 444 3.71 33.05 -7.01
N ASP A 445 3.30 32.21 -7.94
CA ASP A 445 2.90 32.63 -9.27
C ASP A 445 1.54 32.00 -9.59
N CYS A 446 0.55 32.87 -9.81
CA CYS A 446 -0.77 32.48 -10.24
C CYS A 446 -1.09 33.16 -11.58
N GLN A 447 -1.51 32.35 -12.55
CA GLN A 447 -1.88 32.82 -13.90
C GLN A 447 -3.41 32.94 -14.04
N SER A 448 -4.17 32.61 -13.01
CA SER A 448 -5.63 32.67 -12.98
C SER A 448 -6.19 33.94 -12.33
N THR A 449 -7.20 34.53 -12.94
CA THR A 449 -7.97 35.68 -12.39
C THR A 449 -8.82 35.33 -11.16
N ASN A 450 -8.92 34.06 -10.80
CA ASN A 450 -9.81 33.54 -9.75
C ASN A 450 -9.07 33.05 -8.49
N SER A 451 -7.73 33.10 -8.44
CA SER A 451 -6.99 32.75 -7.22
C SER A 451 -6.93 33.95 -6.29
N LEU A 452 -7.64 33.85 -5.16
CA LEU A 452 -7.86 35.03 -4.34
C LEU A 452 -6.73 35.34 -3.38
N ASN A 453 -5.96 34.35 -2.90
CA ASN A 453 -5.08 34.55 -1.74
C ASN A 453 -3.75 33.80 -1.91
N ALA A 454 -2.61 34.46 -1.78
CA ALA A 454 -1.32 33.76 -1.76
C ALA A 454 -1.04 33.21 -0.35
N ILE A 455 -0.97 34.10 0.64
CA ILE A 455 -0.63 33.74 2.02
C ILE A 455 -1.75 34.16 2.96
N PHE A 456 -2.18 33.23 3.82
CA PHE A 456 -3.08 33.51 4.93
C PHE A 456 -2.44 33.08 6.25
N VAL A 457 -2.41 33.98 7.21
CA VAL A 457 -1.92 33.72 8.57
C VAL A 457 -2.92 34.20 9.61
N ASN A 458 -3.13 33.39 10.65
CA ASN A 458 -4.04 33.72 11.74
C ASN A 458 -3.45 33.35 13.11
N ASN A 459 -3.45 34.31 14.02
CA ASN A 459 -2.94 34.19 15.39
C ASN A 459 -1.45 33.76 15.45
N ILE A 460 -0.62 34.32 14.57
CA ILE A 460 0.82 34.05 14.46
C ILE A 460 1.62 35.26 14.93
N SER A 461 2.63 35.08 15.77
CA SER A 461 3.54 36.16 16.22
C SER A 461 4.97 35.68 16.26
N GLY A 462 5.91 36.60 16.06
CA GLY A 462 7.35 36.34 16.25
C GLY A 462 8.07 35.78 15.03
N GLY A 463 7.58 36.07 13.82
CA GLY A 463 8.11 35.54 12.57
C GLY A 463 8.34 36.59 11.49
N ALA A 464 8.76 36.13 10.30
CA ALA A 464 8.99 37.01 9.15
C ALA A 464 8.52 36.39 7.83
N ILE A 465 7.97 37.24 6.96
CA ILE A 465 7.74 36.96 5.54
C ILE A 465 8.76 37.81 4.78
N LYS A 466 9.78 37.20 4.18
CA LYS A 466 10.90 37.95 3.58
C LYS A 466 11.39 37.41 2.26
N ASN A 467 11.81 38.29 1.35
CA ASN A 467 12.39 37.96 0.05
C ASN A 467 11.51 37.02 -0.80
N ASN A 468 10.18 37.06 -0.63
CA ASN A 468 9.26 36.30 -1.46
C ASN A 468 8.85 37.12 -2.67
N ASN A 469 8.58 36.44 -3.78
CA ASN A 469 7.95 37.01 -4.97
C ASN A 469 6.51 36.51 -5.04
N ILE A 470 5.53 37.40 -5.02
CA ILE A 470 4.10 37.10 -5.01
C ILE A 470 3.41 37.82 -6.17
N THR A 471 3.06 37.08 -7.23
CA THR A 471 2.51 37.65 -8.45
C THR A 471 1.20 36.97 -8.85
N GLY A 472 0.24 37.76 -9.34
CA GLY A 472 -1.00 37.23 -9.94
C GLY A 472 -2.04 36.70 -8.95
N TYR A 473 -1.94 37.07 -7.68
CA TYR A 473 -2.98 36.82 -6.67
C TYR A 473 -3.80 38.09 -6.41
N LYS A 474 -5.11 37.93 -6.13
CA LYS A 474 -5.94 39.08 -5.73
C LYS A 474 -5.49 39.67 -4.39
N ASN A 475 -5.20 38.82 -3.41
CA ASN A 475 -4.66 39.21 -2.12
C ASN A 475 -3.28 38.56 -1.94
N GLY A 476 -2.25 39.37 -1.75
CA GLY A 476 -0.90 38.87 -1.51
C GLY A 476 -0.79 38.18 -0.16
N VAL A 477 -0.92 38.95 0.92
CA VAL A 477 -0.83 38.44 2.29
C VAL A 477 -2.02 38.91 3.12
N ILE A 478 -2.74 37.98 3.74
CA ILE A 478 -3.83 38.24 4.67
C ILE A 478 -3.41 37.81 6.07
N MET A 479 -3.54 38.74 7.02
CA MET A 479 -3.20 38.55 8.42
C MET A 479 -4.41 38.82 9.33
N LEU A 480 -4.69 37.89 10.22
CA LEU A 480 -5.70 38.04 11.30
C LEU A 480 -5.02 37.86 12.65
N SER A 481 -5.18 38.82 13.56
CA SER A 481 -4.58 38.81 14.91
C SER A 481 -3.12 38.33 14.94
N SER A 482 -2.32 38.77 13.96
CA SER A 482 -0.95 38.28 13.75
C SER A 482 0.06 39.41 13.75
N SER A 483 1.29 39.15 14.19
CA SER A 483 2.40 40.11 14.22
C SER A 483 3.62 39.53 13.50
N LEU A 484 3.91 40.04 12.30
CA LEU A 484 5.01 39.54 11.46
C LEU A 484 5.82 40.69 10.86
N ASP A 485 7.12 40.44 10.69
CA ASP A 485 8.03 41.34 9.97
C ASP A 485 8.02 41.05 8.46
N PHE A 486 8.11 42.11 7.65
CA PHE A 486 8.13 42.03 6.19
C PHE A 486 9.39 42.68 5.62
N TYR A 487 10.21 41.92 4.92
CA TYR A 487 11.47 42.40 4.35
C TYR A 487 11.71 41.92 2.92
N GLY A 488 12.01 42.82 1.98
CA GLY A 488 12.50 42.46 0.65
C GLY A 488 11.48 41.70 -0.23
N ASN A 489 10.19 41.72 0.10
CA ASN A 489 9.18 41.02 -0.71
C ASN A 489 8.80 41.85 -1.94
N ILE A 490 8.52 41.16 -3.03
CA ILE A 490 7.86 41.71 -4.23
C ILE A 490 6.43 41.17 -4.22
N ILE A 491 5.44 42.06 -4.17
CA ILE A 491 4.01 41.70 -4.18
C ILE A 491 3.35 42.51 -5.29
N ASP A 492 2.92 41.84 -6.35
CA ASP A 492 2.32 42.47 -7.52
C ASP A 492 0.94 41.86 -7.84
N GLY A 493 -0.09 42.69 -7.73
CA GLY A 493 -1.47 42.34 -8.07
C GLY A 493 -2.01 43.24 -9.17
N SER A 494 -2.45 42.67 -10.29
CA SER A 494 -2.91 43.43 -11.47
C SER A 494 -4.43 43.41 -11.69
N TYR A 495 -5.20 43.19 -10.62
CA TYR A 495 -6.67 43.02 -10.69
C TYR A 495 -7.45 44.07 -9.91
N ASP A 496 -8.66 44.37 -10.36
CA ASP A 496 -9.62 45.17 -9.59
C ASP A 496 -9.83 44.61 -8.18
N ASN A 497 -9.79 45.50 -7.19
CA ASN A 497 -9.86 45.20 -5.76
C ASN A 497 -8.71 44.30 -5.27
N SER A 498 -7.57 44.26 -5.95
CA SER A 498 -6.37 43.58 -5.46
C SER A 498 -5.82 44.26 -4.20
N ILE A 499 -5.30 43.47 -3.26
CA ILE A 499 -4.71 43.96 -2.03
C ILE A 499 -3.36 43.30 -1.80
N GLY A 500 -2.28 44.09 -1.73
CA GLY A 500 -0.95 43.56 -1.44
C GLY A 500 -0.86 42.93 -0.05
N ILE A 501 -1.01 43.74 0.99
CA ILE A 501 -1.06 43.29 2.39
C ILE A 501 -2.38 43.72 3.04
N GLN A 502 -3.10 42.76 3.61
CA GLN A 502 -4.36 42.97 4.31
C GLN A 502 -4.25 42.50 5.76
N ALA A 503 -4.41 43.42 6.72
CA ALA A 503 -4.26 43.13 8.14
C ALA A 503 -5.51 43.52 8.94
N PHE A 504 -6.02 42.59 9.75
CA PHE A 504 -7.22 42.76 10.58
C PHE A 504 -6.98 42.38 12.05
N SER A 505 -7.94 42.75 12.91
CA SER A 505 -8.06 42.24 14.29
C SER A 505 -6.78 42.43 15.12
N GLU A 506 -6.28 43.67 15.18
CA GLU A 506 -5.06 44.04 15.91
C GLU A 506 -3.77 43.42 15.35
N SER A 507 -3.78 42.97 14.09
CA SER A 507 -2.55 42.53 13.42
C SER A 507 -1.53 43.65 13.31
N ASN A 508 -0.25 43.31 13.50
CA ASN A 508 0.89 44.21 13.35
C ASN A 508 1.70 43.79 12.11
N VAL A 509 1.93 44.76 11.22
CA VAL A 509 2.73 44.60 10.01
C VAL A 509 4.04 45.35 10.21
N GLY A 510 5.10 44.63 10.57
CA GLY A 510 6.44 45.19 10.73
C GLY A 510 7.03 45.57 9.38
N LEU A 511 7.10 46.88 9.09
CA LEU A 511 7.63 47.43 7.81
C LEU A 511 8.87 48.29 7.97
N GLY A 512 9.23 48.65 9.21
CA GLY A 512 10.35 49.54 9.52
C GLY A 512 11.50 48.82 10.21
N ASN A 513 12.73 49.31 10.03
CA ASN A 513 13.90 48.79 10.71
C ASN A 513 13.73 48.79 12.23
N ASN A 514 14.18 47.72 12.88
CA ASN A 514 14.28 47.66 14.33
C ASN A 514 15.74 47.92 14.75
N GLY A 515 16.06 49.19 15.03
CA GLY A 515 17.42 49.63 15.32
C GLY A 515 18.35 49.49 14.09
N ASN A 516 19.52 48.87 14.28
CA ASN A 516 20.51 48.63 13.21
C ASN A 516 20.26 47.34 12.40
N TYR A 517 19.21 46.59 12.71
CA TYR A 517 18.87 45.34 12.01
C TYR A 517 17.75 45.60 11.00
N TYR A 518 18.01 45.30 9.73
CA TYR A 518 17.03 45.31 8.64
C TYR A 518 16.15 44.05 8.73
N LEU A 519 15.32 44.00 9.77
CA LEU A 519 14.34 42.92 9.97
C LEU A 519 13.05 43.18 9.18
N ALA A 520 12.82 44.43 8.75
CA ALA A 520 11.70 44.83 7.91
C ALA A 520 12.11 45.99 6.97
N GLY A 521 11.42 46.15 5.82
CA GLY A 521 11.70 47.18 4.82
C GLY A 521 12.07 46.62 3.43
N LEU A 522 12.34 47.48 2.45
CA LEU A 522 12.67 47.10 1.06
C LEU A 522 11.60 46.24 0.36
N ASN A 523 10.34 46.35 0.78
CA ASN A 523 9.24 45.67 0.10
C ASN A 523 8.78 46.50 -1.11
N GLU A 524 8.59 45.86 -2.25
CA GLU A 524 7.93 46.40 -3.43
C GLU A 524 6.50 45.87 -3.47
N ILE A 525 5.51 46.74 -3.24
CA ILE A 525 4.11 46.35 -3.21
C ILE A 525 3.36 47.18 -4.25
N SER A 526 3.01 46.54 -5.36
CA SER A 526 2.19 47.11 -6.42
C SER A 526 0.81 46.46 -6.42
N SER A 527 -0.24 47.27 -6.57
CA SER A 527 -1.61 46.79 -6.71
C SER A 527 -2.34 47.70 -7.70
N GLU A 528 -2.62 47.17 -8.88
CA GLU A 528 -3.26 47.86 -10.00
C GLU A 528 -4.73 47.43 -10.15
N GLY A 529 -5.55 48.28 -10.79
CA GLY A 529 -6.98 48.06 -10.98
C GLY A 529 -7.88 48.96 -10.11
N ALA A 530 -9.17 49.00 -10.43
CA ALA A 530 -10.15 49.78 -9.69
C ALA A 530 -10.26 49.29 -8.24
N ASN A 531 -10.21 50.23 -7.27
CA ASN A 531 -10.26 49.95 -5.82
C ASN A 531 -9.11 49.07 -5.27
N ALA A 532 -8.02 48.89 -6.02
CA ALA A 532 -6.84 48.19 -5.56
C ALA A 532 -6.12 48.95 -4.42
N LYS A 533 -5.44 48.23 -3.52
CA LYS A 533 -4.74 48.80 -2.36
C LYS A 533 -3.44 48.06 -2.10
N CYS A 534 -2.30 48.75 -2.11
CA CYS A 534 -1.05 48.12 -1.69
C CYS A 534 -1.13 47.58 -0.25
N ILE A 535 -1.72 48.38 0.66
CA ILE A 535 -1.89 48.01 2.07
C ILE A 535 -3.30 48.39 2.54
N LEU A 536 -3.98 47.46 3.21
CA LEU A 536 -5.24 47.69 3.90
C LEU A 536 -5.15 47.25 5.37
N LEU A 537 -5.22 48.23 6.27
CA LEU A 537 -5.28 48.02 7.72
C LEU A 537 -6.71 48.27 8.21
N ARG A 538 -7.30 47.32 8.95
CA ARG A 538 -8.62 47.48 9.56
C ARG A 538 -8.61 47.00 11.01
N SER A 539 -8.84 47.92 11.94
CA SER A 539 -9.25 47.57 13.30
C SER A 539 -10.74 47.25 13.29
N HIS A 540 -11.13 46.07 13.78
CA HIS A 540 -12.50 45.87 14.21
C HIS A 540 -12.62 46.46 15.61
N PHE A 541 -13.48 47.47 15.76
CA PHE A 541 -13.99 47.92 17.06
C PHE A 541 -15.10 46.98 17.53
#